data_AF-A0A3D0DW31-F1
#
_entry.id   AF-A0A3D0DW31-F1
#
_cell.length_a   1.000
_cell.length_b   1.000
_cell.length_c   1.000
_cell.angle_alpha   90.00
_cell.angle_beta   90.00
_cell.angle_gamma   90.00
#
_symmetry.space_group_name_H-M   'P 1'
#
loop_
_entity.id
_entity.type
_entity.pdbx_description
1 polymer ?
#
loop_
_entity_poly.entity_id
_entity_poly.type
_entity_poly.pdbx_seq_one_letter_code
_entity_poly.pdbx_strand_id
1 'polypeptide(L)' 'RLHIAAGTLRTPRGTLAGWIADPQAIKPGARMPAAADLDGETLHALAAYLEQLK' A
#
# COMPACT_ATOMS: atom_id res chain seq x y z
N ARG A 1 8.08 4.29 -10.72
CA ARG A 1 7.12 3.29 -11.27
C ARG A 1 5.69 3.74 -10.91
N LEU A 2 4.68 3.62 -11.79
CA LEU A 2 3.35 4.23 -11.60
C LEU A 2 2.26 3.32 -10.97
N HIS A 3 2.54 2.03 -10.78
CA HIS A 3 1.57 1.03 -10.33
C HIS A 3 2.18 0.01 -9.35
N ILE A 4 1.33 -0.60 -8.52
CA ILE A 4 1.62 -1.69 -7.58
C ILE A 4 0.61 -2.84 -7.76
N ALA A 5 0.66 -3.86 -6.90
CA ALA A 5 -0.25 -5.02 -6.95
C ALA A 5 -0.27 -5.74 -8.32
N ALA A 6 0.88 -5.78 -9.02
CA ALA A 6 1.02 -6.23 -10.40
C ALA A 6 0.15 -5.48 -11.43
N GLY A 7 -0.02 -4.17 -11.24
CA GLY A 7 -0.72 -3.29 -12.18
C GLY A 7 -2.16 -2.96 -11.77
N THR A 8 -2.71 -3.62 -10.75
CA THR A 8 -4.10 -3.42 -10.30
C THR A 8 -4.34 -2.02 -9.74
N LEU A 9 -3.35 -1.44 -9.04
CA LEU A 9 -3.48 -0.11 -8.44
C LEU A 9 -2.43 0.83 -9.02
N ARG A 10 -2.84 2.07 -9.30
CA ARG A 10 -1.89 3.20 -9.41
C ARG A 10 -1.22 3.42 -8.04
N THR A 11 -0.14 4.19 -7.99
CA THR A 11 0.58 4.50 -6.74
C THR A 11 0.30 5.87 -6.10
N PRO A 12 -0.93 6.45 -6.06
CA PRO A 12 -1.18 7.59 -5.17
C PRO A 12 -1.20 7.19 -3.68
N ARG A 13 -1.06 8.16 -2.77
CA ARG A 13 -1.01 7.92 -1.30
C ARG A 13 -2.07 6.97 -0.75
N GLY A 14 -3.34 7.12 -1.18
CA GLY A 14 -4.46 6.37 -0.60
C GLY A 14 -4.40 4.89 -0.92
N THR A 15 -4.03 4.56 -2.16
CA THR A 15 -3.84 3.17 -2.60
C THR A 15 -2.61 2.52 -1.98
N LEU A 16 -1.57 3.29 -1.65
CA LEU A 16 -0.39 2.78 -0.93
C LEU A 16 -0.77 2.38 0.49
N ALA A 17 -1.47 3.23 1.25
CA ALA A 17 -1.90 2.93 2.60
C ALA A 17 -2.82 1.68 2.64
N GLY A 18 -3.82 1.62 1.75
CA GLY A 18 -4.72 0.47 1.67
C GLY A 18 -4.02 -0.83 1.26
N TRP A 19 -3.07 -0.76 0.32
CA TRP A 19 -2.25 -1.92 -0.07
C TRP A 19 -1.36 -2.42 1.06
N ILE A 20 -0.79 -1.53 1.88
CA ILE A 20 0.04 -1.91 3.03
C ILE A 20 -0.81 -2.51 4.15
N ALA A 21 -2.00 -1.95 4.38
CA ALA A 21 -2.92 -2.39 5.43
C ALA A 21 -3.49 -3.79 5.15
N ASP A 22 -3.96 -4.05 3.93
CA ASP A 22 -4.53 -5.35 3.55
C ASP A 22 -4.29 -5.68 2.06
N PRO A 23 -3.13 -6.29 1.73
CA PRO A 23 -2.85 -6.76 0.39
C PRO A 23 -3.83 -7.82 -0.12
N GLN A 24 -4.42 -8.64 0.77
CA GLN A 24 -5.30 -9.74 0.38
C GLN A 24 -6.67 -9.22 -0.06
N ALA A 25 -7.19 -8.17 0.57
CA ALA A 25 -8.43 -7.51 0.14
C ALA A 25 -8.33 -6.94 -1.28
N ILE A 26 -7.13 -6.53 -1.71
CA ILE A 26 -6.89 -5.98 -3.05
C ILE A 26 -6.49 -7.08 -4.05
N LYS A 27 -5.63 -8.01 -3.62
CA LYS A 27 -5.08 -9.08 -4.45
C LYS A 27 -4.96 -10.38 -3.65
N PRO A 28 -6.01 -11.23 -3.65
CA PRO A 28 -5.93 -12.55 -3.06
C PRO A 28 -4.77 -13.37 -3.63
N GLY A 29 -4.01 -14.02 -2.76
CA GLY A 29 -2.81 -14.78 -3.13
C GLY A 29 -1.54 -13.93 -3.30
N ALA A 30 -1.59 -12.62 -3.00
CA ALA A 30 -0.38 -11.83 -2.87
C ALA A 30 0.53 -12.41 -1.78
N ARG A 31 1.86 -12.39 -2.00
CA ARG A 31 2.85 -12.86 -1.02
C ARG A 31 3.32 -11.75 -0.06
N MET A 32 2.76 -10.55 -0.19
CA MET A 32 3.02 -9.46 0.73
C MET A 32 2.14 -9.66 1.98
N PRO A 33 2.73 -9.72 3.19
CA PRO A 33 1.97 -9.74 4.43
C PRO A 33 1.34 -8.36 4.70
N ALA A 34 0.21 -8.36 5.40
CA ALA A 34 -0.43 -7.14 5.90
C ALA A 34 0.41 -6.53 7.03
N ALA A 35 0.51 -5.20 7.06
CA ALA A 35 1.09 -4.47 8.18
C ALA A 35 0.02 -4.20 9.26
N ALA A 36 -0.55 -5.26 9.83
CA ALA A 36 -1.71 -5.21 10.72
C ALA A 36 -1.45 -4.46 12.05
N ASP A 37 -0.18 -4.33 12.45
CA ASP A 37 0.22 -3.68 13.70
C ASP A 37 0.37 -2.16 13.57
N LEU A 38 0.25 -1.59 12.36
CA LEU A 38 0.34 -0.15 12.14
C LEU A 38 -1.04 0.50 12.24
N ASP A 39 -1.11 1.61 12.97
CA ASP A 39 -2.31 2.43 13.00
C ASP A 39 -2.49 3.23 11.70
N GLY A 40 -3.69 3.80 11.54
CA GLY A 40 -4.06 4.54 10.33
C GLY A 40 -3.16 5.76 10.07
N GLU A 41 -2.76 6.47 11.13
CA GLU A 41 -1.88 7.64 11.01
C GLU A 41 -0.50 7.25 10.50
N THR A 42 0.10 6.20 11.07
CA THR A 42 1.40 5.68 10.63
C THR A 42 1.34 5.18 9.20
N LEU A 43 0.27 4.47 8.81
CA LEU A 43 0.07 4.03 7.42
C LEU A 43 -0.01 5.22 6.45
N HIS A 44 -0.71 6.29 6.82
CA HIS A 44 -0.78 7.50 6.00
C HIS A 44 0.56 8.23 5.89
N ALA A 45 1.30 8.37 7.00
CA ALA A 45 2.62 8.96 7.00
C ALA A 45 3.61 8.16 6.13
N LEU A 46 3.59 6.82 6.25
CA LEU A 46 4.40 5.93 5.42
C LEU A 46 4.04 6.04 3.94
N ALA A 47 2.75 6.05 3.61
CA ALA A 47 2.30 6.20 2.22
C ALA A 47 2.73 7.54 1.61
N ALA A 48 2.65 8.63 2.37
CA ALA A 48 3.15 9.94 1.95
C ALA A 48 4.67 9.93 1.73
N TYR A 49 5.42 9.27 2.62
CA TYR A 49 6.85 9.11 2.45
C TYR A 49 7.19 8.32 1.19
N LEU A 50 6.53 7.18 0.95
CA LEU A 50 6.80 6.32 -0.21
C LEU A 50 6.43 6.99 -1.54
N GLU A 51 5.37 7.81 -1.57
CA GLU A 51 4.92 8.53 -2.77
C GLU A 51 5.98 9.52 -3.30
N GLN A 52 6.84 10.06 -2.43
CA GLN A 52 7.87 11.01 -2.82
C GLN A 52 9.15 10.35 -3.39
N LEU A 53 9.32 9.03 -3.20
CA LEU A 53 10.48 8.28 -3.67
C LEU A 53 10.34 7.96 -5.16
N LYS A 54 10.90 8.83 -6.03
CA LYS A 54 10.85 8.67 -7.49
C LYS A 54 12.05 7.91 -8.05
#